data_AF-A0A2A5T7Y7-F1
#
_entry.id   AF-A0A2A5T7Y7-F1
#
_cell.length_a   1.000
_cell.length_b   1.000
_cell.length_c   1.000
_cell.angle_alpha   90.00
_cell.angle_beta   90.00
_cell.angle_gamma   90.00
#
_symmetry.space_group_name_H-M   'P 1'
#
loop_
_entity.id
_entity.type
_entity.pdbx_description
1 polymer ?
#
loop_
_entity_poly.entity_id
_entity_poly.type
_entity_poly.pdbx_seq_one_letter_code
_entity_poly.pdbx_strand_id
1 'polypeptide(L)' 'MSMTSARLSFLHGETYLISSGIKQRNKPFYLSVSEVMTIVIAFHQSVDRDLKTYYIHFVCSYLTVKQGRQGLP' A
#
# COMPACT_ATOMS: atom_id res chain seq x y z
N MET A 1 -21.93 10.06 18.63
CA MET A 1 -20.50 10.28 18.32
C MET A 1 -20.37 11.56 17.51
N SER A 2 -19.75 12.60 18.05
CA SER A 2 -19.66 13.92 17.41
C SER A 2 -18.51 13.98 16.40
N MET A 3 -18.77 14.44 15.17
CA MET A 3 -17.77 14.55 14.09
C MET A 3 -16.53 15.40 14.46
N THR A 4 -16.65 16.27 15.46
CA THR A 4 -15.58 17.15 15.91
C THR A 4 -14.49 16.42 16.69
N SER A 5 -14.81 15.38 17.47
CA SER A 5 -13.81 14.65 18.26
C SER A 5 -12.91 13.80 17.36
N ALA A 6 -13.47 13.20 16.31
CA ALA A 6 -12.73 12.40 15.34
C ALA A 6 -11.70 13.24 14.56
N ARG A 7 -12.06 14.48 14.18
CA ARG A 7 -11.14 15.41 13.52
C ARG A 7 -10.01 15.87 14.44
N LEU A 8 -10.28 16.08 15.73
CA LEU A 8 -9.26 16.46 16.70
C LEU A 8 -8.24 15.33 16.92
N SER A 9 -8.71 14.08 17.04
CA SER A 9 -7.83 12.91 17.16
C SER A 9 -7.02 12.61 15.90
N PHE A 10 -7.57 12.89 14.72
CA PHE A 10 -6.87 12.70 13.44
C PHE A 10 -5.72 13.71 13.28
N LEU A 11 -5.95 14.98 13.64
CA LEU A 11 -4.91 16.01 13.61
C LEU A 11 -3.80 15.77 14.65
N HIS A 12 -4.14 15.26 15.83
CA HIS A 12 -3.18 14.96 16.88
C HIS A 12 -2.21 13.80 16.52
N GLY A 13 -2.68 12.83 15.74
CA GLY A 13 -1.83 11.73 15.26
C GLY A 13 -0.79 12.18 14.22
N GLU A 14 -1.16 13.05 13.29
CA GLU A 14 -0.27 13.54 12.22
C GLU A 14 0.89 14.39 12.77
N THR A 15 0.62 15.24 13.77
CA THR A 15 1.66 16.08 14.40
C THR A 15 2.70 15.24 15.17
N TYR A 16 2.28 14.12 15.76
CA TYR A 16 3.18 13.17 16.42
C TYR A 16 4.06 12.41 15.41
N LEU A 17 3.51 11.96 14.29
CA LEU A 17 4.28 11.26 13.26
C LEU A 17 5.33 12.15 12.60
N ILE A 18 5.00 13.42 12.34
CA ILE A 18 5.94 14.39 11.78
C ILE A 18 7.06 14.73 12.76
N SER A 19 6.73 14.94 14.05
CA SER A 19 7.72 15.31 15.09
C SER A 19 8.62 14.15 15.52
N SER A 20 8.10 12.92 15.53
CA SER A 20 8.88 11.71 15.80
C SER A 20 9.78 11.28 14.64
N GLY A 21 9.63 11.90 13.47
CA GLY A 21 10.34 11.51 12.24
C GLY A 21 9.86 10.19 11.64
N ILE A 22 8.78 9.61 12.19
CA ILE A 22 8.23 8.33 11.74
C ILE A 22 7.35 8.59 10.51
N LYS A 23 7.89 8.28 9.33
CA LYS A 23 7.16 8.38 8.07
C LYS A 23 6.24 7.18 7.87
N GLN A 24 5.00 7.31 8.31
CA GLN A 24 3.95 6.31 8.07
C GLN A 24 3.14 6.65 6.81
N ARG A 25 2.71 5.63 6.06
CA ARG A 25 1.89 5.81 4.86
C ARG A 25 0.41 5.90 5.25
N ASN A 26 -0.26 6.99 4.89
CA ASN A 26 -1.69 7.20 5.19
C ASN A 26 -2.66 6.30 4.40
N LYS A 27 -2.21 5.72 3.27
CA LYS A 27 -3.03 4.80 2.47
C LYS A 27 -2.86 3.37 3.00
N PRO A 28 -3.95 2.67 3.36
CA PRO A 28 -3.88 1.26 3.73
C PRO A 28 -3.27 0.43 2.60
N PHE A 29 -2.56 -0.61 2.99
CA PHE A 29 -1.95 -1.56 2.06
C PHE A 29 -2.94 -2.70 1.80
N TYR A 30 -3.22 -2.97 0.52
CA TYR A 30 -4.25 -3.94 0.12
C TYR A 30 -3.71 -5.33 -0.20
N LEU A 31 -2.39 -5.53 -0.16
CA LEU A 31 -1.79 -6.83 -0.47
C LEU A 31 -1.63 -7.65 0.81
N SER A 32 -2.03 -8.91 0.72
CA SER A 32 -1.75 -9.92 1.72
C SER A 32 -0.24 -10.19 1.82
N VAL A 33 0.19 -10.77 2.93
CA VAL A 33 1.60 -11.13 3.16
C VAL A 33 2.12 -12.07 2.06
N SER A 34 1.30 -13.02 1.60
CA SER A 34 1.67 -13.93 0.51
C SER A 34 1.86 -13.21 -0.83
N GLU A 35 1.05 -12.21 -1.15
CA GLU A 35 1.21 -11.37 -2.35
C GLU A 35 2.52 -10.56 -2.28
N VAL A 36 2.87 -10.01 -1.11
CA VAL A 36 4.15 -9.32 -0.92
C VAL A 36 5.33 -10.27 -1.12
N MET A 37 5.29 -11.45 -0.51
CA MET A 37 6.35 -12.46 -0.67
C MET A 37 6.49 -12.89 -2.13
N THR A 38 5.37 -13.05 -2.84
CA THR A 38 5.37 -13.40 -4.27
C THR A 38 6.03 -12.30 -5.10
N ILE A 39 5.70 -11.02 -4.85
CA ILE A 39 6.31 -9.87 -5.54
C ILE A 39 7.82 -9.82 -5.27
N VAL A 40 8.25 -10.04 -4.02
CA VAL A 40 9.67 -9.99 -3.64
C VAL A 40 10.47 -11.12 -4.30
N ILE A 41 9.94 -12.35 -4.30
CA ILE A 41 10.60 -13.51 -4.94
C ILE A 41 10.68 -13.28 -6.46
N ALA A 42 9.58 -12.87 -7.08
CA ALA A 42 9.53 -12.66 -8.53
C ALA A 42 10.41 -11.47 -8.97
N PHE A 43 10.50 -10.42 -8.16
CA PHE A 43 11.46 -9.32 -8.38
C PHE A 43 12.91 -9.79 -8.24
N HIS A 44 13.22 -10.62 -7.23
CA HIS A 44 14.57 -11.14 -7.07
C HIS A 44 15.01 -12.04 -8.25
N GLN A 45 14.06 -12.75 -8.84
CA GLN A 45 14.29 -13.55 -10.05
C GLN A 45 14.31 -12.70 -11.32
N SER A 46 13.70 -11.51 -11.31
CA SER A 46 13.77 -10.58 -12.42
C SER A 46 15.09 -9.80 -12.36
N VAL A 47 15.63 -9.45 -13.53
CA VAL A 47 16.87 -8.68 -13.63
C VAL A 47 16.57 -7.18 -13.63
N ASP A 48 15.51 -6.77 -12.93
CA ASP A 48 15.08 -5.38 -12.87
C ASP A 48 15.91 -4.63 -11.82
N ARG A 49 16.42 -3.45 -12.21
CA ARG A 49 17.27 -2.66 -11.33
C ARG A 49 16.54 -2.08 -10.13
N ASP A 50 15.26 -1.74 -10.32
CA ASP A 50 14.47 -1.02 -9.32
C ASP A 50 13.13 -1.70 -9.07
N LEU A 51 12.84 -2.00 -7.80
CA LEU A 51 11.55 -2.57 -7.38
C LEU A 51 10.38 -1.69 -7.82
N LYS A 52 10.57 -0.35 -7.83
CA LYS A 52 9.55 0.60 -8.28
C LYS A 52 9.19 0.41 -9.76
N THR A 53 10.20 0.21 -10.61
CA THR A 53 10.03 -0.02 -12.05
C THR A 53 9.33 -1.36 -12.28
N TYR A 54 9.81 -2.42 -11.63
CA TYR A 54 9.18 -3.74 -11.66
C TYR A 54 7.70 -3.69 -11.24
N TYR A 55 7.41 -2.98 -10.15
CA TYR A 55 6.05 -2.86 -9.63
C TYR A 55 5.10 -2.18 -10.63
N ILE A 56 5.54 -1.10 -11.27
CA ILE A 56 4.72 -0.37 -12.25
C ILE A 56 4.48 -1.18 -13.52
N HIS A 57 5.52 -1.83 -14.06
CA HIS A 57 5.42 -2.51 -15.36
C HIS A 57 4.78 -3.90 -15.26
N PHE A 58 5.05 -4.64 -14.20
CA PHE A 58 4.64 -6.05 -14.08
C PHE A 58 3.51 -6.24 -13.07
N VAL A 59 3.69 -5.76 -11.84
CA VAL A 59 2.75 -6.02 -10.73
C VAL A 59 1.43 -5.28 -10.91
N CYS A 60 1.46 -3.99 -11.27
CA CYS A 60 0.25 -3.23 -11.57
C CYS A 60 -0.55 -3.87 -12.71
N SER A 61 0.11 -4.26 -13.79
CA SER A 61 -0.53 -4.93 -14.94
C SER A 61 -1.25 -6.22 -14.53
N TYR A 62 -0.68 -6.99 -13.60
CA TYR A 62 -1.29 -8.23 -13.10
C TYR A 62 -2.44 -7.99 -12.11
N LEU A 63 -2.27 -7.06 -11.17
CA LEU A 63 -3.25 -6.80 -10.10
C LEU A 63 -4.48 -6.03 -10.57
N THR A 64 -4.34 -5.16 -11.58
CA THR A 64 -5.47 -4.38 -12.13
C THR A 64 -6.54 -5.30 -12.74
N VAL A 65 -6.14 -6.49 -13.22
CA VAL A 65 -7.05 -7.49 -13.81
C VAL A 65 -7.85 -8.24 -12.74
N LYS A 66 -7.34 -8.37 -11.51
CA LYS A 66 -7.98 -9.14 -10.44
C LYS A 66 -9.06 -8.35 -9.70
N GLN A 67 -8.90 -7.04 -9.55
CA GLN A 67 -9.87 -6.19 -8.84
C GLN A 67 -11.20 -5.98 -9.60
N GLY A 68 -11.22 -6.26 -10.91
CA GLY A 68 -12.46 -6.22 -11.72
C GLY A 68 -13.30 -7.52 -11.70
N ARG A 69 -12.90 -8.57 -10.97
CA ARG A 69 -13.57 -9.88 -10.99
C ARG A 69 -14.14 -10.34 -9.64
N GLN A 70 -14.05 -9.51 -8.60
CA GLN A 70 -14.60 -9.81 -7.27
C GLN A 70 -15.97 -9.18 -7.02
N GLY A 71 -16.63 -8.69 -8.07
CA GLY A 71 -18.01 -8.19 -8.02
C GLY A 71 -18.79 -8.60 -9.24
N LEU A 72 -19.22 -9.86 -9.30
CA LEU A 72 -20.42 -10.28 -10.05
C LEU A 72 -21.22 -11.19 -9.10
N PRO A 73 -22.57 -11.08 -9.09
CA PRO A 73 -23.43 -11.66 -8.05
C PRO A 73 -23.42 -13.18 -8.02
#